data_AF-A0A351A680-F1
#
_entry.id   AF-A0A351A680-F1
#
_cell.length_a   1.000
_cell.length_b   1.000
_cell.length_c   1.000
_cell.angle_alpha   90.00
_cell.angle_beta   90.00
_cell.angle_gamma   90.00
#
_symmetry.space_group_name_H-M   'P 1'
#
loop_
_entity.id
_entity.type
_entity.pdbx_description
1 polymer ?
#
loop_
_entity_poly.entity_id
_entity_poly.type
_entity_poly.pdbx_seq_one_letter_code
_entity_poly.pdbx_strand_id
1 'polypeptide(L)'
;MNPLDPSRLSLLSLQYELALLIGQSPRLSEMLRSFMPSALKLLDCRAGHVWLDTGTGTAAHCFSFPAREKATLSEDTQLAQLIEAHQHRPDAAHALTREQGRQLYLLPMAGSGFVILVREGTPLESRLLTALAPILARLDTACRACLEFERTEQLRAHA
;
A
#
# COMPACT_ATOMS: atom_id res chain seq x y z
N MET A 1 17.89 19.44 21.92
CA MET A 1 17.39 18.55 20.84
C MET A 1 18.22 18.86 19.59
N ASN A 2 19.05 17.93 19.12
CA ASN A 2 19.87 18.15 17.93
C ASN A 2 18.96 18.00 16.68
N PRO A 3 18.82 19.02 15.82
CA PRO A 3 17.90 18.96 14.67
C PRO A 3 18.31 17.95 13.59
N LEU A 4 19.51 17.36 13.68
CA LEU A 4 20.10 16.45 12.70
C LEU A 4 20.36 15.05 13.28
N ASP A 5 19.34 14.43 13.86
CA ASP A 5 19.41 13.01 14.26
C ASP A 5 19.54 12.12 12.99
N PRO A 6 20.60 11.30 12.87
CA PRO A 6 20.81 10.44 11.70
C PRO A 6 19.61 9.53 11.38
N SER A 7 18.86 9.10 12.41
CA SER A 7 17.66 8.28 12.24
C SER A 7 16.47 9.04 11.66
N ARG A 8 16.40 10.36 11.87
CA ARG A 8 15.39 11.22 11.26
C ARG A 8 15.72 11.54 9.81
N LEU A 9 17.00 11.77 9.52
CA LEU A 9 17.48 12.01 8.16
C LEU A 9 17.28 10.78 7.27
N SER A 10 17.51 9.57 7.78
CA SER A 10 17.26 8.34 7.03
C SER A 10 15.78 8.13 6.73
N LEU A 11 14.90 8.36 7.71
CA LEU A 11 13.46 8.23 7.54
C LEU A 11 12.88 9.30 6.61
N LEU A 12 13.37 10.53 6.67
CA LEU A 12 13.01 11.60 5.73
C LEU A 12 13.47 11.25 4.31
N SER A 13 14.71 10.75 4.14
CA SER A 13 15.23 10.34 2.84
C SER A 13 14.39 9.21 2.23
N LEU A 14 14.04 8.21 3.04
CA LEU A 14 13.14 7.12 2.66
C LEU A 14 11.76 7.65 2.21
N GLN A 15 11.17 8.57 2.95
CA GLN A 15 9.90 9.20 2.56
C GLN A 15 10.02 9.92 1.21
N TYR A 16 11.11 10.67 0.98
CA TYR A 16 11.35 11.33 -0.31
C TYR A 16 11.48 10.32 -1.44
N GLU A 17 12.29 9.27 -1.27
CA GLU A 17 12.46 8.23 -2.27
C GLU A 17 11.14 7.54 -2.62
N LEU A 18 10.35 7.16 -1.62
CA LEU A 18 9.02 6.57 -1.82
C LEU A 18 8.08 7.55 -2.53
N ALA A 19 8.10 8.82 -2.16
CA ALA A 19 7.26 9.84 -2.76
C ALA A 19 7.60 10.08 -4.24
N LEU A 20 8.88 10.00 -4.62
CA LEU A 20 9.34 10.14 -6.01
C LEU A 20 8.88 8.98 -6.89
N LEU A 21 8.64 7.80 -6.34
CA LEU A 21 8.16 6.63 -7.09
C LEU A 21 6.67 6.71 -7.47
N ILE A 22 5.90 7.58 -6.82
CA ILE A 22 4.43 7.68 -6.98
C ILE A 22 4.06 8.63 -8.13
N GLY A 23 3.11 8.22 -8.96
CA GLY A 23 2.54 9.06 -10.02
C GLY A 23 3.34 9.05 -11.33
N GLN A 24 4.18 8.03 -11.55
CA GLN A 24 5.03 7.91 -12.74
C GLN A 24 4.27 7.46 -14.01
N SER A 25 3.01 7.03 -13.90
CA SER A 25 2.12 6.71 -15.02
C SER A 25 0.68 7.11 -14.69
N PRO A 26 -0.12 7.53 -15.68
CA PRO A 26 -1.56 7.74 -15.51
C PRO A 26 -2.37 6.43 -15.54
N ARG A 27 -1.74 5.29 -15.87
CA ARG A 27 -2.37 3.96 -15.82
C ARG A 27 -2.09 3.32 -14.48
N LEU A 28 -3.15 2.90 -13.77
CA LEU A 28 -3.06 2.39 -12.41
C LEU A 28 -2.13 1.19 -12.32
N SER A 29 -2.29 0.23 -13.23
CA SER A 29 -1.49 -1.00 -13.25
C SER A 29 0.01 -0.71 -13.45
N GLU A 30 0.35 0.22 -14.33
CA GLU A 30 1.74 0.61 -14.60
C GLU A 30 2.33 1.38 -13.42
N MET A 31 1.58 2.34 -12.87
CA MET A 31 2.01 3.13 -11.72
C MET A 31 2.29 2.23 -10.50
N LEU A 32 1.42 1.27 -10.21
CA LEU A 32 1.64 0.31 -9.12
C LEU A 32 2.80 -0.65 -9.42
N ARG A 33 2.97 -1.07 -10.68
CA ARG A 33 4.06 -1.94 -11.11
C ARG A 33 5.43 -1.26 -11.01
N SER A 34 5.53 0.05 -11.24
CA SER A 34 6.78 0.80 -11.05
C SER A 34 7.03 1.13 -9.58
N PHE A 35 5.99 1.43 -8.82
CA PHE A 35 6.10 1.81 -7.41
C PHE A 35 6.42 0.62 -6.50
N MET A 36 5.62 -0.44 -6.55
CA MET A 36 5.60 -1.48 -5.51
C MET A 36 6.93 -2.23 -5.34
N PRO A 37 7.62 -2.69 -6.40
CA PRO A 37 8.87 -3.43 -6.24
C PRO A 37 9.96 -2.60 -5.55
N SER A 38 10.07 -1.33 -5.93
CA SER A 38 11.04 -0.40 -5.35
C SER A 38 10.68 -0.04 -3.91
N ALA A 39 9.40 0.23 -3.63
CA ALA A 39 8.92 0.50 -2.28
C ALA A 39 9.16 -0.68 -1.33
N LEU A 40 8.88 -1.91 -1.77
CA LEU A 40 9.12 -3.12 -0.99
C LEU A 40 10.60 -3.33 -0.70
N LYS A 41 11.47 -3.08 -1.67
CA LYS A 41 12.93 -3.14 -1.46
C LYS A 41 13.40 -2.13 -0.43
N LEU A 42 12.90 -0.89 -0.48
CA LEU A 42 13.25 0.16 0.47
C LEU A 42 12.73 -0.12 1.88
N LEU A 43 11.57 -0.79 1.99
CA LEU A 43 10.95 -1.16 3.26
C LEU A 43 11.36 -2.55 3.77
N ASP A 44 12.26 -3.23 3.06
CA ASP A 44 12.67 -4.61 3.36
C ASP A 44 11.45 -5.54 3.56
N CYS A 45 10.47 -5.39 2.67
CA CYS A 45 9.24 -6.17 2.64
C CYS A 45 9.27 -7.14 1.45
N ARG A 46 8.71 -8.33 1.64
CA ARG A 46 8.68 -9.40 0.65
C ARG A 46 7.56 -9.22 -0.37
N ALA A 47 6.39 -8.76 0.07
CA ALA A 47 5.21 -8.63 -0.77
C ALA A 47 4.35 -7.42 -0.41
N GLY A 48 3.61 -6.94 -1.39
CA GLY A 48 2.75 -5.77 -1.28
C GLY A 48 1.49 -5.97 -2.10
N HIS A 49 0.35 -5.62 -1.51
CA HIS A 49 -0.96 -5.79 -2.11
C HIS A 49 -1.79 -4.53 -1.92
N VAL A 50 -2.61 -4.20 -2.91
CA VAL A 50 -3.40 -2.97 -2.90
C VAL A 50 -4.87 -3.32 -3.13
N TRP A 51 -5.72 -2.78 -2.26
CA TRP A 51 -7.16 -2.78 -2.42
C TRP A 51 -7.61 -1.34 -2.64
N LEU A 52 -8.50 -1.15 -3.61
CA LEU A 52 -9.07 0.15 -3.94
C LEU A 52 -10.57 0.04 -4.12
N ASP A 53 -11.31 1.00 -3.57
CA ASP A 53 -12.70 1.23 -3.90
C ASP A 53 -12.77 1.97 -5.23
N THR A 54 -13.44 1.34 -6.20
CA THR A 54 -13.63 1.88 -7.55
C THR A 54 -14.96 2.64 -7.70
N GLY A 55 -15.60 2.98 -6.58
CA GLY A 55 -16.89 3.66 -6.51
C GLY A 55 -18.05 2.72 -6.16
N THR A 56 -17.76 1.53 -5.65
CA THR A 56 -18.75 0.52 -5.23
C THR A 56 -19.00 0.56 -3.73
N GLY A 57 -18.27 1.37 -2.97
CA GLY A 57 -18.34 1.42 -1.51
C GLY A 57 -17.59 0.28 -0.83
N THR A 58 -16.81 -0.50 -1.57
CA THR A 58 -16.03 -1.64 -1.05
C THR A 58 -14.74 -1.76 -1.84
N ALA A 59 -13.61 -1.83 -1.14
CA ALA A 59 -12.31 -1.91 -1.78
C ALA A 59 -12.05 -3.32 -2.34
N ALA A 60 -11.77 -3.42 -3.63
CA ALA A 60 -11.42 -4.67 -4.30
C ALA A 60 -9.90 -4.80 -4.50
N HIS A 61 -9.38 -6.03 -4.42
CA HIS A 61 -7.96 -6.28 -4.68
C HIS A 61 -7.62 -5.94 -6.13
N CYS A 62 -6.81 -4.90 -6.35
CA CYS A 62 -6.45 -4.43 -7.69
C CYS A 62 -5.00 -4.77 -8.07
N PHE A 63 -4.11 -5.03 -7.11
CA PHE A 63 -2.70 -5.28 -7.40
C PHE A 63 -2.02 -6.13 -6.33
N SER A 64 -1.08 -6.96 -6.78
CA SER A 64 -0.19 -7.76 -5.92
C SER A 64 1.21 -7.83 -6.53
N PHE A 65 2.23 -7.67 -5.70
CA PHE A 65 3.60 -7.96 -6.06
C PHE A 65 4.31 -8.75 -4.94
N PRO A 66 5.03 -9.84 -5.27
CA PRO A 66 4.98 -10.56 -6.54
C PRO A 66 3.57 -11.10 -6.85
N ALA A 67 3.23 -11.27 -8.13
CA ALA A 67 1.87 -11.67 -8.54
C ALA A 67 1.39 -13.00 -7.91
N ARG A 68 2.32 -13.93 -7.64
CA ARG A 68 2.03 -15.22 -7.00
C ARG A 68 1.51 -15.11 -5.56
N GLU A 69 1.83 -14.04 -4.84
CA GLU A 69 1.41 -13.87 -3.44
C GLU A 69 -0.11 -13.66 -3.32
N LYS A 70 -0.80 -13.31 -4.42
CA LYS A 70 -2.26 -13.18 -4.41
C LYS A 70 -2.96 -14.47 -3.96
N ALA A 71 -2.49 -15.63 -4.45
CA ALA A 71 -3.06 -16.92 -4.09
C ALA A 71 -2.87 -17.18 -2.59
N THR A 72 -1.66 -16.96 -2.09
CA THR A 72 -1.31 -17.17 -0.68
C THR A 72 -2.13 -16.31 0.28
N LEU A 73 -2.42 -15.05 -0.04
CA LEU A 73 -3.30 -14.24 0.82
C LEU A 73 -4.77 -14.67 0.74
N SER A 74 -5.23 -15.16 -0.41
CA SER A 74 -6.64 -15.54 -0.60
C SER A 74 -7.02 -16.78 0.20
N GLU A 75 -6.05 -17.63 0.53
CA GLU A 75 -6.23 -18.86 1.31
C GLU A 75 -6.26 -18.59 2.84
N ASP A 76 -5.92 -17.38 3.29
CA ASP A 76 -5.87 -17.02 4.71
C ASP A 76 -7.22 -16.48 5.21
N THR A 77 -8.02 -17.36 5.81
CA THR A 77 -9.35 -17.03 6.38
C THR A 77 -9.29 -15.93 7.43
N GLN A 78 -8.27 -15.90 8.29
CA GLN A 78 -8.15 -14.88 9.33
C GLN A 78 -7.84 -13.51 8.72
N LEU A 79 -7.02 -13.49 7.67
CA LEU A 79 -6.75 -12.26 6.94
C LEU A 79 -7.99 -11.77 6.20
N ALA A 80 -8.75 -12.66 5.59
CA ALA A 80 -10.01 -12.32 4.93
C ALA A 80 -10.98 -11.64 5.90
N GLN A 81 -11.13 -12.18 7.13
CA GLN A 81 -11.94 -11.57 8.19
C GLN A 81 -11.42 -10.19 8.61
N LEU A 82 -10.10 -10.01 8.72
CA LEU A 82 -9.53 -8.71 9.05
C LEU A 82 -9.76 -7.69 7.91
N ILE A 83 -9.58 -8.10 6.66
CA ILE A 83 -9.86 -7.26 5.48
C ILE A 83 -11.32 -6.83 5.50
N GLU A 84 -12.25 -7.76 5.71
CA GLU A 84 -13.68 -7.48 5.79
C GLU A 84 -13.98 -6.50 6.94
N ALA A 85 -13.45 -6.74 8.14
CA ALA A 85 -13.62 -5.83 9.27
C ALA A 85 -13.07 -4.43 8.96
N HIS A 86 -11.90 -4.35 8.34
CA HIS A 86 -11.25 -3.08 7.97
C HIS A 86 -12.02 -2.32 6.88
N GLN A 87 -12.68 -3.03 5.96
CA GLN A 87 -13.56 -2.40 4.96
C GLN A 87 -14.78 -1.73 5.60
N HIS A 88 -15.35 -2.32 6.66
CA HIS A 88 -16.49 -1.76 7.38
C HIS A 88 -16.08 -0.66 8.38
N ARG A 89 -14.89 -0.78 8.96
CA ARG A 89 -14.30 0.17 9.91
C ARG A 89 -12.82 0.36 9.57
N PRO A 90 -12.49 1.35 8.73
CA PRO A 90 -11.10 1.67 8.44
C PRO A 90 -10.48 2.32 9.69
N ASP A 91 -9.93 1.49 10.59
CA ASP A 91 -9.18 1.99 11.74
C ASP A 91 -7.71 2.25 11.36
N ALA A 92 -6.88 2.56 12.37
CA ALA A 92 -5.45 2.78 12.21
C ALA A 92 -4.71 1.56 11.62
N ALA A 93 -3.42 1.75 11.31
CA ALA A 93 -2.55 0.67 10.85
C ALA A 93 -2.59 -0.54 11.79
N HIS A 94 -2.84 -1.73 11.25
CA HIS A 94 -2.88 -2.98 11.99
C HIS A 94 -1.68 -3.86 11.62
N ALA A 95 -0.97 -4.35 12.63
CA ALA A 95 0.07 -5.35 12.46
C ALA A 95 -0.44 -6.71 12.95
N LEU A 96 -0.37 -7.72 12.10
CA LEU A 96 -0.60 -9.12 12.44
C LEU A 96 0.72 -9.88 12.37
N THR A 97 1.05 -10.60 13.44
CA THR A 97 2.15 -11.56 13.41
C THR A 97 1.57 -12.95 13.13
N ARG A 98 2.16 -13.66 12.17
CA ARG A 98 1.81 -15.04 11.81
C ARG A 98 2.89 -16.01 12.29
N GLU A 99 2.56 -17.30 12.20
CA GLU A 99 3.52 -18.38 12.41
C GLU A 99 4.75 -18.23 11.50
N GLN A 100 5.90 -18.75 11.94
CA GLN A 100 7.18 -18.68 11.23
C GLN A 100 7.76 -17.25 11.05
N GLY A 101 7.31 -16.27 11.84
CA GLY A 101 7.90 -14.92 11.83
C GLY A 101 7.50 -14.08 10.61
N ARG A 102 6.45 -14.48 9.89
CA ARG A 102 5.82 -13.68 8.83
C ARG A 102 4.94 -12.62 9.47
N GLN A 103 5.07 -11.39 9.02
CA GLN A 103 4.34 -10.24 9.56
C GLN A 103 3.57 -9.56 8.45
N LEU A 104 2.30 -9.27 8.72
CA LEU A 104 1.40 -8.60 7.80
C LEU A 104 1.01 -7.25 8.39
N TYR A 105 1.10 -6.21 7.58
CA TYR A 105 0.71 -4.87 7.95
C TYR A 105 -0.43 -4.42 7.05
N LEU A 106 -1.64 -4.26 7.61
CA LEU A 106 -2.74 -3.56 6.96
C LEU A 106 -2.58 -2.07 7.22
N LEU A 107 -2.31 -1.31 6.17
CA LEU A 107 -2.06 0.12 6.24
C LEU A 107 -3.14 0.87 5.44
N PRO A 108 -4.01 1.66 6.10
CA PRO A 108 -5.04 2.40 5.40
C PRO A 108 -4.42 3.44 4.47
N MET A 109 -5.02 3.57 3.30
CA MET A 109 -4.83 4.72 2.41
C MET A 109 -5.87 5.79 2.76
N ALA A 110 -5.55 7.06 2.53
CA ALA A 110 -6.28 8.21 3.07
C ALA A 110 -7.76 8.37 2.65
N GLY A 111 -8.34 7.42 1.91
CA GLY A 111 -9.78 7.34 1.72
C GLY A 111 -10.27 6.33 0.70
N SER A 112 -9.42 5.85 -0.21
CA SER A 112 -9.83 4.98 -1.31
C SER A 112 -9.51 3.49 -1.13
N GLY A 113 -8.87 3.10 -0.03
CA GLY A 113 -8.55 1.69 0.22
C GLY A 113 -7.43 1.48 1.22
N PHE A 114 -6.65 0.43 1.04
CA PHE A 114 -5.53 0.09 1.93
C PHE A 114 -4.46 -0.73 1.21
N VAL A 115 -3.28 -0.79 1.82
CA VAL A 115 -2.14 -1.61 1.39
C VAL A 115 -1.88 -2.70 2.42
N ILE A 116 -1.61 -3.91 1.97
CA ILE A 116 -1.05 -4.97 2.81
C ILE A 116 0.42 -5.15 2.47
N LEU A 117 1.29 -4.97 3.46
CA LEU A 117 2.71 -5.31 3.35
C LEU A 117 3.00 -6.61 4.08
N VAL A 118 3.78 -7.48 3.45
CA VAL A 118 4.26 -8.73 4.03
C VAL A 118 5.77 -8.59 4.26
N ARG A 119 6.20 -8.82 5.50
CA ARG A 119 7.61 -8.84 5.90
C ARG A 119 7.93 -10.16 6.58
N GLU A 120 9.18 -10.60 6.46
CA GLU A 120 9.70 -11.75 7.20
C GLU A 120 10.75 -11.26 8.20
N GLY A 121 10.77 -11.87 9.38
CA GLY A 121 11.79 -11.56 10.39
C GLY A 121 11.42 -10.36 11.26
N THR A 122 12.29 -9.35 11.31
CA THR A 122 12.19 -8.23 12.26
C THR A 122 10.99 -7.33 11.96
N PRO A 123 10.18 -6.94 12.97
CA PRO A 123 9.10 -5.98 12.76
C PRO A 123 9.55 -4.65 12.20
N LEU A 124 8.66 -4.02 11.41
CA LEU A 124 8.78 -2.61 11.07
C LEU A 124 8.63 -1.78 12.34
N GLU A 125 9.55 -0.83 12.53
CA GLU A 125 9.49 0.06 13.69
C GLU A 125 8.25 0.95 13.63
N SER A 126 7.65 1.25 14.79
CA SER A 126 6.47 2.11 14.87
C SER A 126 6.69 3.49 14.24
N ARG A 127 7.91 4.05 14.35
CA ARG A 127 8.25 5.34 13.71
C ARG A 127 8.17 5.27 12.19
N LEU A 128 8.61 4.17 11.60
CA LEU A 128 8.52 3.93 10.16
C LEU A 128 7.05 3.79 9.74
N LEU A 129 6.24 3.03 10.48
CA LEU A 129 4.80 2.91 10.20
C LEU A 129 4.09 4.26 10.22
N THR A 130 4.39 5.12 11.21
CA THR A 130 3.87 6.49 11.26
C THR A 130 4.37 7.33 10.08
N ALA A 131 5.62 7.16 9.68
CA ALA A 131 6.22 7.87 8.55
C ALA A 131 5.65 7.47 7.19
N LEU A 132 5.09 6.26 7.07
CA LEU A 132 4.44 5.81 5.85
C LEU A 132 3.08 6.47 5.62
N ALA A 133 2.39 6.95 6.66
CA ALA A 133 1.07 7.56 6.53
C ALA A 133 0.98 8.67 5.44
N PRO A 134 1.86 9.69 5.40
CA PRO A 134 1.83 10.69 4.33
C PRO A 134 2.15 10.11 2.94
N ILE A 135 2.97 9.07 2.86
CA ILE A 135 3.29 8.38 1.60
C ILE A 135 2.07 7.61 1.10
N LEU A 136 1.35 6.92 1.99
CA LEU A 136 0.12 6.21 1.66
C LEU A 136 -1.01 7.17 1.26
N ALA A 137 -1.07 8.36 1.86
CA ALA A 137 -1.99 9.42 1.44
C ALA A 137 -1.66 9.95 0.03
N ARG A 138 -0.37 10.06 -0.31
CA ARG A 138 0.06 10.42 -1.66
C ARG A 138 -0.22 9.30 -2.66
N LEU A 139 0.01 8.04 -2.28
CA LEU A 139 -0.32 6.88 -3.11
C LEU A 139 -1.82 6.82 -3.39
N ASP A 140 -2.65 7.02 -2.36
CA ASP A 140 -4.12 7.12 -2.47
C ASP A 140 -4.55 8.14 -3.54
N THR A 141 -3.97 9.35 -3.47
CA THR A 141 -4.26 10.44 -4.40
C THR A 141 -3.89 10.05 -5.84
N ALA A 142 -2.72 9.44 -6.03
CA ALA A 142 -2.26 9.01 -7.35
C ALA A 142 -3.12 7.85 -7.91
N CYS A 143 -3.49 6.89 -7.06
CA CYS A 143 -4.39 5.80 -7.43
C CYS A 143 -5.75 6.34 -7.90
N ARG A 144 -6.35 7.29 -7.18
CA ARG A 144 -7.60 7.93 -7.57
C ARG A 144 -7.47 8.68 -8.91
N ALA A 145 -6.40 9.43 -9.09
CA ALA A 145 -6.14 10.13 -10.36
C ALA A 145 -6.02 9.16 -11.54
N CYS A 146 -5.36 8.01 -11.36
CA CYS A 146 -5.28 6.97 -12.38
C CYS A 146 -6.67 6.39 -12.72
N LEU A 147 -7.48 6.08 -11.70
CA LEU A 147 -8.83 5.55 -11.89
C LEU A 147 -9.74 6.55 -12.63
N GLU A 148 -9.67 7.83 -12.28
CA GLU A 148 -10.44 8.89 -12.93
C GLU A 148 -10.00 9.10 -14.39
N PHE A 149 -8.69 9.09 -14.64
CA PHE A 149 -8.12 9.16 -15.99
C PHE A 149 -8.59 7.98 -16.85
N GLU A 150 -8.48 6.75 -16.34
CA GLU A 150 -8.91 5.55 -17.04
C GLU A 150 -10.40 5.56 -17.36
N ARG A 151 -11.24 6.00 -16.42
CA ARG A 151 -12.69 6.16 -16.62
C ARG A 151 -13.00 7.19 -17.70
N THR A 152 -12.30 8.31 -17.71
CA THR A 152 -12.49 9.37 -18.70
C THR A 152 -12.12 8.90 -20.10
N GLU A 153 -11.00 8.18 -20.24
CA GLU A 153 -10.56 7.62 -21.52
C GLU A 153 -11.53 6.55 -22.03
N GLN A 154 -12.10 5.73 -21.15
CA GLN A 154 -13.14 4.77 -21.52
C GLN A 154 -14.39 5.47 -22.06
N LEU A 155 -14.86 6.53 -21.40
CA LEU A 155 -16.03 7.31 -21.86
C LEU A 155 -15.79 7.93 -23.24
N ARG A 156 -14.58 8.46 -23.49
CA ARG A 156 -14.21 9.03 -24.79
C ARG A 156 -14.15 7.99 -25.90
N ALA A 157 -13.71 6.77 -25.61
CA ALA A 157 -13.63 5.70 -26.60
C ALA A 157 -15.00 5.14 -27.04
N HIS A 158 -16.06 5.39 -26.25
CA HIS A 158 -17.43 4.94 -26.51
C HIS A 158 -18.38 6.07 -26.94
N ALA A 159 -17.86 7.30 -27.11
CA ALA A 159 -18.58 8.47 -27.61
C ALA A 159 -18.33 8.66 -29.11
#